data_AF-A0A5C8JNA5-F1
#
_entry.id   AF-A0A5C8JNA5-F1
#
_cell.length_a   1.000
_cell.length_b   1.000
_cell.length_c   1.000
_cell.angle_alpha   90.00
_cell.angle_beta   90.00
_cell.angle_gamma   90.00
#
_symmetry.space_group_name_H-M   'P 1'
#
loop_
_entity.id
_entity.type
_entity.pdbx_description
1 polymer ?
#
loop_
_entity_poly.entity_id
_entity_poly.type
_entity_poly.pdbx_seq_one_letter_code
_entity_poly.pdbx_strand_id
1 'polypeptide(L)'
;MGKRPWSLVMAAVIVALEGLVALGLGVYAAVGTVLGGASDLTAALAEAAFGVLIGAGLLWVAWGGLLAGQRWGRAPGVVAQIFLLPVAVTLIQSDQPALGIPLIAVALAGLGMLLAPPTTHAFFGDDA
;
A
#
# COMPACT_ATOMS: atom_id res chain seq x y z
N MET A 1 7.31 -24.44 -14.88
CA MET A 1 6.89 -23.10 -14.41
C MET A 1 5.44 -23.21 -13.96
N GLY A 2 5.20 -23.60 -12.70
CA GLY A 2 3.84 -23.74 -12.17
C GLY A 2 3.11 -22.40 -12.26
N LYS A 3 1.85 -22.41 -12.73
CA LYS A 3 1.01 -21.21 -12.83
C LYS A 3 0.98 -20.55 -11.44
N ARG A 4 1.69 -19.42 -11.30
CA ARG A 4 1.63 -18.62 -10.08
C ARG A 4 0.15 -18.30 -9.84
N PRO A 5 -0.40 -18.58 -8.65
CA PRO A 5 -1.82 -18.44 -8.41
C PRO A 5 -2.25 -17.00 -8.73
N TRP A 6 -3.28 -16.88 -9.56
CA TRP A 6 -3.75 -15.59 -10.11
C TRP A 6 -4.07 -14.56 -9.01
N SER A 7 -4.54 -15.04 -7.86
CA SER A 7 -4.77 -14.25 -6.66
C SER A 7 -3.53 -13.52 -6.15
N LEU A 8 -2.36 -14.14 -6.25
CA LEU A 8 -1.08 -13.61 -5.78
C LEU A 8 -0.58 -12.50 -6.72
N VAL A 9 -0.78 -12.66 -8.03
CA VAL A 9 -0.49 -11.62 -9.01
C VAL A 9 -1.42 -10.42 -8.82
N MET A 10 -2.71 -10.64 -8.62
CA MET A 10 -3.68 -9.57 -8.37
C MET A 10 -3.36 -8.80 -7.07
N ALA A 11 -3.02 -9.50 -5.99
CA ALA A 11 -2.59 -8.86 -4.75
C ALA A 11 -1.31 -8.03 -4.93
N ALA A 12 -0.31 -8.55 -5.66
CA ALA A 12 0.90 -7.80 -5.96
C ALA A 12 0.62 -6.55 -6.81
N VAL A 13 -0.30 -6.62 -7.77
CA VAL A 13 -0.71 -5.47 -8.59
C VAL A 13 -1.39 -4.40 -7.73
N ILE A 14 -2.31 -4.78 -6.84
CA ILE A 14 -2.97 -3.83 -5.94
C ILE A 14 -1.94 -3.13 -5.05
N VAL A 15 -1.06 -3.89 -4.39
CA VAL A 15 -0.01 -3.33 -3.52
C VAL A 15 0.96 -2.45 -4.31
N ALA A 16 1.30 -2.81 -5.55
CA ALA A 16 2.15 -1.99 -6.40
C ALA A 16 1.46 -0.68 -6.81
N LEU A 17 0.16 -0.71 -7.10
CA LEU A 17 -0.61 0.50 -7.42
C LEU A 17 -0.71 1.43 -6.21
N GLU A 18 -0.99 0.90 -5.02
CA GLU A 18 -0.96 1.67 -3.77
C GLU A 18 0.42 2.30 -3.53
N GLY A 19 1.48 1.51 -3.74
CA GLY A 19 2.85 1.98 -3.65
C GLY A 19 3.16 3.12 -4.62
N LEU A 20 2.73 3.00 -5.88
CA LEU A 20 2.89 4.06 -6.88
C LEU A 20 2.14 5.34 -6.52
N VAL A 21 0.91 5.22 -6.01
CA VAL A 21 0.12 6.38 -5.58
C VAL A 21 0.80 7.07 -4.40
N ALA A 22 1.19 6.33 -3.36
CA ALA A 22 1.88 6.88 -2.21
C ALA A 22 3.22 7.54 -2.60
N LEU A 23 4.00 6.89 -3.46
CA LEU A 23 5.25 7.44 -3.98
C LEU A 23 5.01 8.73 -4.78
N GLY A 24 4.01 8.73 -5.65
CA GLY A 24 3.64 9.88 -6.48
C GLY A 24 3.20 11.08 -5.63
N LEU A 25 2.39 10.84 -4.59
CA LEU A 25 1.98 11.87 -3.64
C LEU A 25 3.18 12.40 -2.83
N GLY A 26 4.07 11.52 -2.36
CA GLY A 26 5.29 11.93 -1.67
C GLY A 26 6.20 12.78 -2.54
N VAL A 27 6.39 12.41 -3.82
CA VAL A 27 7.16 13.19 -4.79
C VAL A 27 6.48 14.53 -5.10
N TYR A 28 5.16 14.55 -5.26
CA TYR A 28 4.40 15.78 -5.47
C TYR A 28 4.57 16.74 -4.28
N ALA A 29 4.44 16.25 -3.05
CA ALA A 29 4.67 17.03 -1.84
C ALA A 29 6.13 17.54 -1.76
N ALA A 30 7.11 16.72 -2.12
CA ALA A 30 8.52 17.13 -2.17
C ALA A 30 8.74 18.28 -3.16
N VAL A 31 8.17 18.15 -4.38
CA VAL A 31 8.26 19.19 -5.41
C VAL A 31 7.55 20.47 -4.97
N GLY A 32 6.34 20.37 -4.42
CA GLY A 32 5.59 21.50 -3.88
C GLY A 32 6.34 22.23 -2.75
N THR A 33 7.06 21.47 -1.93
CA THR A 33 7.93 22.02 -0.87
C THR A 33 9.11 22.80 -1.45
N VAL A 34 9.80 22.24 -2.45
CA VAL A 34 10.96 22.90 -3.11
C VAL A 34 10.53 24.16 -3.87
N LEU A 35 9.33 24.16 -4.45
CA LEU A 35 8.77 25.31 -5.16
C LEU A 35 8.19 26.39 -4.24
N GLY A 36 8.29 26.23 -2.91
CA GLY A 36 7.86 27.23 -1.93
C GLY A 36 6.35 27.26 -1.68
N GLY A 37 5.61 26.22 -2.08
CA GLY A 37 4.16 26.11 -1.86
C GLY A 37 3.78 25.68 -0.44
N ALA A 38 4.74 25.35 0.42
CA ALA A 38 4.50 24.87 1.77
C ALA A 38 4.38 26.02 2.78
N SER A 39 3.25 26.11 3.47
CA SER A 39 3.06 27.03 4.61
C SER A 39 3.85 26.60 5.85
N ASP A 40 4.09 25.31 6.00
CA ASP A 40 4.95 24.71 7.04
C ASP A 40 5.91 23.70 6.39
N LEU A 41 7.18 24.07 6.37
CA LEU A 41 8.26 23.27 5.77
C LEU A 41 8.42 21.92 6.47
N THR A 42 8.22 21.86 7.78
CA THR A 42 8.46 20.63 8.56
C THR A 42 7.38 19.61 8.26
N ALA A 43 6.11 20.05 8.25
CA ALA A 43 4.98 19.20 7.91
C ALA A 43 5.08 18.69 6.46
N ALA A 44 5.43 19.56 5.52
CA ALA A 44 5.53 19.20 4.10
C ALA A 44 6.69 18.21 3.83
N LEU A 45 7.84 18.38 4.50
CA LEU A 45 8.93 17.41 4.43
C LEU A 45 8.57 16.06 5.06
N ALA A 46 7.84 16.07 6.17
CA ALA A 46 7.38 14.84 6.82
C ALA A 46 6.39 14.08 5.92
N GLU A 47 5.44 14.77 5.30
CA GLU A 47 4.48 14.19 4.34
C GLU A 47 5.18 13.63 3.10
N ALA A 48 6.11 14.39 2.52
CA ALA A 48 6.91 13.97 1.38
C ALA A 48 7.74 12.71 1.67
N ALA A 49 8.48 12.72 2.79
CA ALA A 49 9.28 11.58 3.21
C ALA A 49 8.40 10.36 3.50
N PHE A 50 7.26 10.55 4.16
CA PHE A 50 6.32 9.48 4.45
C PHE A 50 5.78 8.84 3.16
N GLY A 51 5.29 9.64 2.21
CA GLY A 51 4.77 9.13 0.94
C GLY A 51 5.81 8.35 0.14
N VAL A 52 7.05 8.88 0.06
CA VAL A 52 8.14 8.21 -0.65
C VAL A 52 8.54 6.90 0.03
N LEU A 53 8.73 6.90 1.35
CA LEU A 53 9.16 5.71 2.10
C LEU A 53 8.10 4.60 2.06
N ILE A 54 6.83 4.96 2.26
CA ILE A 54 5.72 4.00 2.18
C ILE A 54 5.57 3.49 0.74
N GLY A 55 5.61 4.38 -0.26
CA GLY A 55 5.49 4.00 -1.66
C GLY A 55 6.59 3.03 -2.11
N ALA A 56 7.84 3.34 -1.77
CA ALA A 56 8.98 2.47 -2.03
C ALA A 56 8.88 1.13 -1.27
N GLY A 57 8.43 1.16 -0.01
CA GLY A 57 8.23 -0.04 0.79
C GLY A 57 7.17 -0.97 0.19
N LEU A 58 6.04 -0.44 -0.25
CA LEU A 58 4.97 -1.20 -0.89
C LEU A 58 5.41 -1.80 -2.23
N LEU A 59 6.14 -1.04 -3.05
CA LEU A 59 6.73 -1.56 -4.28
C LEU A 59 7.72 -2.69 -4.03
N TRP A 60 8.55 -2.56 -2.98
CA TRP A 60 9.47 -3.61 -2.58
C TRP A 60 8.73 -4.86 -2.06
N VAL A 61 7.63 -4.69 -1.32
CA VAL A 61 6.79 -5.81 -0.87
C VAL A 61 6.09 -6.50 -2.05
N ALA A 62 5.55 -5.73 -3.00
CA ALA A 62 4.93 -6.27 -4.21
C ALA A 62 5.92 -7.09 -5.04
N TRP A 63 7.13 -6.56 -5.25
CA TRP A 63 8.15 -7.20 -6.08
C TRP A 63 8.93 -8.32 -5.37
N GLY A 64 9.45 -8.02 -4.17
CA GLY A 64 10.35 -8.89 -3.42
C GLY A 64 9.67 -9.80 -2.40
N GLY A 65 8.45 -9.46 -1.96
CA GLY A 65 7.65 -10.28 -1.04
C GLY A 65 6.64 -11.16 -1.79
N LEU A 66 5.73 -10.52 -2.53
CA LEU A 66 4.61 -11.21 -3.17
C LEU A 66 5.04 -11.88 -4.48
N LEU A 67 5.60 -11.15 -5.45
CA LEU A 67 6.03 -11.74 -6.73
C LEU A 67 7.18 -12.76 -6.58
N ALA A 68 7.97 -12.66 -5.52
CA ALA A 68 9.02 -13.64 -5.20
C ALA A 68 8.50 -14.88 -4.46
N GLY A 69 7.22 -14.94 -4.09
CA GLY A 69 6.64 -16.06 -3.32
C GLY A 69 7.22 -16.18 -1.91
N GLN A 70 7.64 -15.06 -1.32
CA GLN A 70 8.34 -15.00 -0.06
C GLN A 70 7.37 -14.77 1.10
N ARG A 71 7.52 -15.57 2.17
CA ARG A 71 6.59 -15.65 3.31
C ARG A 71 6.49 -14.33 4.10
N TRP A 72 7.55 -13.52 4.04
CA TRP A 72 7.63 -12.24 4.74
C TRP A 72 6.82 -11.11 4.07
N GLY A 73 6.35 -11.27 2.83
CA GLY A 73 5.58 -10.23 2.13
C GLY A 73 4.19 -9.96 2.72
N ARG A 74 3.65 -10.86 3.54
CA ARG A 74 2.28 -10.76 4.08
C ARG A 74 2.16 -9.75 5.22
N ALA A 75 3.05 -9.84 6.20
CA ALA A 75 2.97 -9.00 7.39
C ALA A 75 3.06 -7.50 7.06
N PRO A 76 3.98 -7.03 6.19
CA PRO A 76 4.04 -5.63 5.80
C PRO A 76 2.79 -5.17 5.04
N GLY A 77 2.25 -6.01 4.15
CA GLY A 77 1.05 -5.69 3.38
C GLY A 77 -0.18 -5.51 4.27
N VAL A 78 -0.39 -6.40 5.25
CA VAL A 78 -1.51 -6.29 6.20
C VAL A 78 -1.37 -5.04 7.06
N VAL A 79 -0.16 -4.75 7.55
CA VAL A 79 0.11 -3.55 8.35
C VAL A 79 -0.20 -2.29 7.55
N ALA A 80 0.23 -2.23 6.29
CA ALA A 80 -0.05 -1.08 5.42
C ALA A 80 -1.56 -0.86 5.22
N GLN A 81 -2.32 -1.94 4.99
CA GLN A 81 -3.76 -1.81 4.80
C GLN A 81 -4.50 -1.38 6.06
N ILE A 82 -4.09 -1.87 7.24
CA ILE A 82 -4.62 -1.39 8.52
C ILE A 82 -4.31 0.09 8.70
N PHE A 83 -3.12 0.54 8.29
CA PHE A 83 -2.69 1.93 8.39
C PHE A 83 -3.43 2.85 7.39
N LEU A 84 -3.86 2.32 6.25
CA LEU A 84 -4.68 3.08 5.28
C LEU A 84 -6.08 3.40 5.80
N LEU A 85 -6.64 2.59 6.70
CA LEU A 85 -7.96 2.86 7.29
C LEU A 85 -8.05 4.20 8.05
N PRO A 86 -7.18 4.51 9.04
CA PRO A 86 -7.20 5.81 9.70
C PRO A 86 -6.90 6.96 8.74
N VAL A 87 -6.02 6.78 7.75
CA VAL A 87 -5.76 7.79 6.70
C VAL A 87 -7.03 8.09 5.88
N ALA A 88 -7.82 7.06 5.58
CA ALA A 88 -9.08 7.26 4.87
C ALA A 88 -10.13 7.99 5.72
N VAL A 89 -10.14 7.72 7.04
CA VAL A 89 -11.01 8.44 7.98
C VAL A 89 -10.61 9.91 8.08
N THR A 90 -9.30 10.24 8.13
CA THR A 90 -8.86 11.64 8.17
C THR A 90 -9.23 12.39 6.89
N LEU A 91 -9.21 11.74 5.72
CA LEU A 91 -9.70 12.33 4.47
C LEU A 91 -11.20 12.67 4.53
N ILE A 92 -12.02 11.78 5.09
CA ILE A 92 -13.45 12.03 5.27
C ILE A 92 -13.66 13.21 6.24
N GLN A 93 -12.90 13.27 7.33
CA GLN A 93 -12.95 14.36 8.31
C GLN A 93 -12.47 15.70 7.73
N SER A 94 -11.66 15.67 6.68
CA SER A 94 -11.13 16.86 5.98
C SER A 94 -12.01 17.30 4.81
N ASP A 95 -13.31 16.98 4.84
CA ASP A 95 -14.28 17.27 3.78
C ASP A 95 -13.93 16.67 2.40
N GLN A 96 -13.15 15.57 2.37
CA GLN A 96 -12.82 14.83 1.14
C GLN A 96 -13.37 13.39 1.11
N PRO A 97 -14.69 13.19 1.27
CA PRO A 97 -15.28 11.85 1.26
C PRO A 97 -15.13 11.14 -0.09
N ALA A 98 -15.02 11.91 -1.19
CA ALA A 98 -14.80 11.36 -2.54
C ALA A 98 -13.47 10.61 -2.68
N LEU A 99 -12.47 10.89 -1.84
CA LEU A 99 -11.21 10.16 -1.79
C LEU A 99 -11.19 9.14 -0.65
N GLY A 100 -11.71 9.50 0.52
CA GLY A 100 -11.68 8.62 1.70
C GLY A 100 -12.54 7.35 1.56
N ILE A 101 -13.74 7.44 0.96
CA ILE A 101 -14.62 6.26 0.80
C ILE A 101 -14.01 5.23 -0.16
N PRO A 102 -13.52 5.59 -1.37
CA PRO A 102 -12.79 4.65 -2.22
C PRO A 102 -11.56 4.06 -1.55
N LEU A 103 -10.83 4.85 -0.75
CA LEU A 103 -9.64 4.38 -0.05
C LEU A 103 -9.97 3.30 0.99
N ILE A 104 -11.07 3.44 1.74
CA ILE A 104 -11.57 2.39 2.63
C ILE A 104 -11.89 1.13 1.82
N ALA A 105 -12.59 1.26 0.69
CA ALA A 105 -12.97 0.11 -0.13
C ALA A 105 -11.75 -0.64 -0.66
N VAL A 106 -10.74 0.08 -1.15
CA VAL A 106 -9.46 -0.50 -1.60
C VAL A 106 -8.74 -1.18 -0.45
N ALA A 107 -8.67 -0.54 0.73
CA ALA A 107 -7.98 -1.12 1.87
C ALA A 107 -8.61 -2.41 2.38
N LEU A 108 -9.95 -2.45 2.43
CA LEU A 108 -10.71 -3.65 2.78
C LEU A 108 -10.56 -4.75 1.73
N ALA A 109 -10.54 -4.40 0.43
CA ALA A 109 -10.31 -5.35 -0.64
C ALA A 109 -8.88 -5.96 -0.55
N GLY A 110 -7.88 -5.13 -0.29
CA GLY A 110 -6.50 -5.56 -0.08
C GLY A 110 -6.34 -6.47 1.14
N LEU A 111 -6.94 -6.12 2.28
CA LEU A 111 -7.01 -6.98 3.46
C LEU A 111 -7.67 -8.31 3.14
N GLY A 112 -8.84 -8.28 2.49
CA GLY A 112 -9.55 -9.49 2.09
C GLY A 112 -8.68 -10.40 1.23
N MET A 113 -7.95 -9.84 0.27
CA MET A 113 -7.06 -10.59 -0.62
C MET A 113 -5.83 -11.17 0.10
N LEU A 114 -5.24 -10.40 1.04
CA LEU A 114 -4.09 -10.82 1.85
C LEU A 114 -4.44 -11.89 2.89
N LEU A 115 -5.63 -11.80 3.47
CA LEU A 115 -6.17 -12.76 4.43
C LEU A 115 -6.86 -13.97 3.76
N ALA A 116 -7.13 -13.92 2.45
CA ALA A 116 -7.82 -15.00 1.75
C ALA A 116 -7.04 -16.33 1.83
N PRO A 117 -7.71 -17.46 2.12
CA PRO A 117 -7.10 -18.80 2.22
C PRO A 117 -6.18 -19.26 1.07
N PRO A 118 -6.38 -18.85 -0.20
CA PRO A 118 -5.50 -19.27 -1.30
C PRO A 118 -4.05 -18.75 -1.17
N THR A 119 -3.84 -17.57 -0.54
CA THR A 119 -2.48 -17.10 -0.23
C THR A 119 -1.89 -17.86 0.95
N THR A 120 -2.73 -18.31 1.90
CA THR A 120 -2.31 -19.19 2.99
C THR A 120 -1.90 -20.57 2.49
N HIS A 121 -2.64 -21.19 1.58
CA HIS A 121 -2.26 -22.48 0.98
C HIS A 121 -0.97 -22.41 0.16
N ALA A 122 -0.71 -21.29 -0.54
CA ALA A 122 0.55 -21.10 -1.27
C ALA A 122 1.78 -21.02 -0.35
N PHE A 123 1.59 -20.78 0.96
CA PHE A 123 2.66 -20.78 1.96
C PHE A 123 2.71 -22.04 2.84
N PHE A 124 1.67 -22.88 2.84
CA PHE A 124 1.49 -24.01 3.78
C PHE A 124 1.10 -25.37 3.18
N GLY A 125 0.89 -25.54 1.86
CA GLY A 125 0.86 -26.88 1.25
C GLY A 125 2.29 -27.31 0.93
N ASP A 126 2.91 -28.26 1.64
CA ASP A 126 2.58 -29.69 1.61
C ASP A 126 2.80 -30.44 2.97
N ASP A 127 2.38 -29.94 4.14
CA ASP A 127 2.59 -30.68 5.41
C ASP A 127 1.36 -30.74 6.36
N ALA A 128 0.18 -31.13 5.85
CA ALA A 128 -0.95 -31.55 6.70
C ALA A 128 -1.74 -32.70 6.06
#